data_AF-A0A1I5WVX0-F1
#
_entry.id   AF-A0A1I5WVX0-F1
#
_cell.length_a   1.000
_cell.length_b   1.000
_cell.length_c   1.000
_cell.angle_alpha   90.00
_cell.angle_beta   90.00
_cell.angle_gamma   90.00
#
_symmetry.space_group_name_H-M   'P 1'
#
loop_
_entity.id
_entity.type
_entity.pdbx_description
1 polymer ?
#
loop_
_entity_poly.entity_id
_entity_poly.type
_entity_poly.pdbx_seq_one_letter_code
_entity_poly.pdbx_strand_id
1 'polypeptide(L)'
;MKKRLIYFLSCQVIIVILMLAVNKTIQLVPYINMSFFVGGTITFIGLMTYVVSGGFFDFFTESTRKVFTPKHMKNDVSQMRLPSEVFSFPHKPIIALGLSSLFCMCIALFIYYS
;
A
#
# COMPACT_ATOMS: atom_id res chain seq x y z
N MET A 1 16.30 -3.48 -12.02
CA MET A 1 15.25 -2.77 -12.80
C MET A 1 14.28 -3.72 -13.50
N LYS A 2 14.75 -4.74 -14.24
CA LYS A 2 13.90 -5.73 -14.94
C LYS A 2 12.75 -6.31 -14.09
N LYS A 3 13.03 -6.72 -12.84
CA LYS A 3 12.02 -7.28 -11.92
C LYS A 3 10.90 -6.29 -11.56
N ARG A 4 11.22 -5.02 -11.29
CA ARG A 4 10.23 -3.99 -10.95
C ARG A 4 9.31 -3.67 -12.13
N LEU A 5 9.89 -3.65 -13.33
CA LEU A 5 9.17 -3.43 -14.58
C LEU A 5 8.24 -4.59 -14.91
N ILE A 6 8.65 -5.83 -14.63
CA ILE A 6 7.79 -7.02 -14.73
C ILE A 6 6.60 -6.92 -13.78
N TYR A 7 6.82 -6.58 -12.50
CA TYR A 7 5.70 -6.41 -11.56
C TYR A 7 4.72 -5.32 -11.97
N PHE A 8 5.23 -4.20 -12.50
CA PHE A 8 4.40 -3.13 -13.05
C PHE A 8 3.58 -3.60 -14.26
N LEU A 9 4.21 -4.28 -15.22
CA LEU A 9 3.51 -4.84 -16.40
C LEU A 9 2.47 -5.88 -16.01
N SER A 10 2.79 -6.78 -15.08
CA SER A 10 1.83 -7.75 -14.55
C SER A 10 0.63 -7.05 -13.90
N CYS A 11 0.86 -5.97 -13.15
CA CYS A 11 -0.22 -5.19 -12.55
C CYS A 11 -1.11 -4.54 -13.63
N GLN A 12 -0.52 -4.02 -14.71
CA GLN A 12 -1.28 -3.45 -15.82
C GLN A 12 -2.11 -4.50 -16.55
N VAL A 13 -1.55 -5.70 -16.77
CA VAL A 13 -2.28 -6.83 -17.36
C VAL A 13 -3.45 -7.25 -16.47
N ILE A 14 -3.26 -7.29 -15.15
CA ILE A 14 -4.33 -7.60 -14.19
C ILE A 14 -5.45 -6.55 -14.27
N ILE A 15 -5.12 -5.25 -14.35
CA ILE A 15 -6.11 -4.17 -14.50
C ILE A 15 -6.92 -4.33 -15.79
N VAL A 16 -6.25 -4.68 -16.90
CA VAL A 16 -6.91 -4.91 -18.19
C VAL A 16 -7.82 -6.15 -18.14
N ILE A 17 -7.38 -7.23 -17.49
CA ILE A 17 -8.19 -8.44 -17.30
C ILE A 17 -9.43 -8.13 -16.44
N LEU A 18 -9.26 -7.40 -15.33
CA LEU A 18 -10.36 -6.97 -14.45
C LEU A 18 -11.36 -6.07 -15.19
N MET A 19 -10.86 -5.14 -16.00
CA MET A 19 -11.68 -4.29 -16.84
C MET A 19 -12.49 -5.11 -17.86
N LEU A 20 -11.88 -6.09 -18.53
CA LEU A 20 -12.56 -6.96 -19.49
C LEU A 20 -13.61 -7.84 -18.82
N ALA A 21 -13.32 -8.36 -17.62
CA ALA A 21 -14.21 -9.24 -16.87
C ALA A 21 -15.45 -8.50 -16.33
N VAL A 22 -15.30 -7.27 -15.84
CA VAL A 22 -16.39 -6.52 -15.20
C VAL A 22 -17.18 -5.69 -16.20
N ASN A 23 -16.50 -4.92 -17.04
CA ASN A 23 -17.17 -3.92 -17.88
C ASN A 23 -17.50 -4.44 -19.28
N LYS A 24 -16.91 -5.57 -19.73
CA LYS A 24 -17.09 -6.20 -21.05
C LYS A 24 -16.92 -5.28 -22.26
N THR A 25 -16.51 -4.03 -22.04
CA THR A 25 -16.30 -3.00 -23.05
C THR A 25 -14.90 -2.44 -22.90
N ILE A 26 -14.20 -2.30 -24.02
CA ILE A 26 -12.87 -1.69 -24.05
C ILE A 26 -13.06 -0.19 -24.29
N GLN A 27 -13.45 0.52 -23.24
CA GLN A 27 -13.60 1.97 -23.24
C GLN A 27 -12.64 2.62 -22.24
N LEU A 28 -12.27 3.87 -22.51
CA LEU A 28 -11.31 4.61 -21.69
C LEU A 28 -11.81 4.79 -20.24
N VAL A 29 -13.12 5.01 -20.05
CA VAL A 29 -13.74 5.24 -18.74
C VAL A 29 -13.66 4.01 -17.81
N PRO A 30 -14.08 2.80 -18.23
CA PRO A 30 -13.83 1.55 -17.52
C PRO A 30 -12.38 1.33 -17.06
N TYR A 31 -11.42 1.69 -17.91
CA TYR A 31 -10.00 1.54 -17.62
C TYR A 31 -9.55 2.52 -16.53
N ILE A 32 -9.96 3.79 -16.61
CA ILE A 32 -9.68 4.82 -15.60
C ILE A 32 -10.22 4.37 -14.24
N ASN A 33 -11.48 3.92 -14.17
CA ASN A 33 -12.10 3.50 -12.93
C ASN A 33 -11.40 2.28 -12.32
N MET A 34 -11.13 1.23 -13.11
CA MET A 34 -10.48 0.04 -12.60
C MET A 34 -9.03 0.27 -12.18
N SER A 35 -8.28 1.06 -12.95
CA SER A 35 -6.91 1.44 -12.59
C SER A 35 -6.87 2.26 -11.30
N PHE A 36 -7.86 3.14 -11.07
CA PHE A 36 -7.99 3.87 -9.81
C PHE A 36 -8.27 2.95 -8.63
N PHE A 37 -9.22 2.02 -8.75
CA PHE A 37 -9.54 1.09 -7.66
C PHE A 37 -8.35 0.18 -7.32
N VAL A 38 -7.70 -0.41 -8.33
CA VAL A 38 -6.56 -1.31 -8.12
C VAL A 38 -5.34 -0.53 -7.61
N GLY A 39 -4.95 0.55 -8.29
CA GLY A 39 -3.82 1.40 -7.90
C GLY A 39 -4.03 2.05 -6.53
N GLY A 40 -5.25 2.51 -6.24
CA GLY A 40 -5.64 3.08 -4.96
C GLY A 40 -5.55 2.06 -3.83
N THR A 41 -6.08 0.85 -4.03
CA THR A 41 -6.03 -0.22 -3.03
C THR A 41 -4.59 -0.64 -2.73
N ILE A 42 -3.76 -0.83 -3.76
CA ILE A 42 -2.34 -1.19 -3.59
C ILE A 42 -1.58 -0.08 -2.86
N THR A 43 -1.81 1.18 -3.24
CA THR A 43 -1.19 2.34 -2.59
C THR A 43 -1.62 2.44 -1.12
N PHE A 44 -2.91 2.22 -0.84
CA PHE A 44 -3.45 2.25 0.51
C PHE A 44 -2.82 1.18 1.40
N ILE A 45 -2.72 -0.06 0.92
CA ILE A 45 -2.04 -1.16 1.64
C ILE A 45 -0.56 -0.82 1.86
N GLY A 46 0.11 -0.27 0.84
CA GLY A 46 1.50 0.16 0.95
C GLY A 46 1.70 1.23 2.03
N LEU A 47 0.82 2.24 2.06
CA LEU A 47 0.84 3.31 3.06
C LEU A 47 0.51 2.79 4.47
N MET A 48 -0.48 1.92 4.61
CA MET A 48 -0.79 1.25 5.89
C MET A 48 0.43 0.50 6.42
N THR A 49 1.10 -0.26 5.55
CA THR A 49 2.34 -0.97 5.92
C THR A 49 3.43 0.02 6.31
N TYR A 50 3.57 1.15 5.61
CA TYR A 50 4.52 2.19 5.97
C TYR A 50 4.23 2.81 7.34
N VAL A 51 2.97 3.05 7.70
CA VAL A 51 2.61 3.58 9.03
C VAL A 51 2.91 2.55 10.12
N VAL A 52 2.63 1.27 9.88
CA VAL A 52 2.92 0.17 10.83
C VAL A 52 4.42 -0.03 11.00
N SER A 53 5.17 -0.17 9.91
CA SER A 53 6.63 -0.37 9.93
C SER A 53 7.40 0.90 10.30
N GLY A 54 6.80 2.08 10.13
CA GLY A 54 7.44 3.38 10.35
C GLY A 54 7.56 3.80 11.81
N GLY A 55 7.10 2.97 12.76
CA GLY A 55 7.21 3.23 14.20
C GLY A 55 6.09 4.08 14.78
N PHE A 56 5.03 4.39 14.02
CA PHE A 56 3.84 5.04 14.58
C PHE A 56 3.18 4.17 15.67
N PHE A 57 3.07 2.87 15.40
CA PHE A 57 2.55 1.90 16.36
C PHE A 57 3.50 1.64 17.53
N ASP A 58 4.81 1.81 17.32
CA ASP A 58 5.80 1.72 18.40
C ASP A 58 5.61 2.87 19.38
N PHE A 59 5.46 4.10 18.88
CA PHE A 59 5.21 5.27 19.71
C PHE A 59 3.91 5.12 20.51
N PHE A 60 2.85 4.60 19.89
CA PHE A 60 1.59 4.32 20.58
C PHE A 60 1.75 3.23 21.66
N THR A 61 2.46 2.16 21.33
CA THR A 61 2.68 1.03 22.24
C THR A 61 3.55 1.43 23.43
N GLU A 62 4.64 2.15 23.20
CA GLU A 62 5.52 2.67 24.25
C GLU A 62 4.81 3.69 25.14
N SER A 63 4.00 4.58 24.56
CA SER A 63 3.20 5.53 25.33
C SER A 63 2.19 4.82 26.23
N THR A 64 1.50 3.81 25.70
CA THR A 64 0.55 2.98 26.45
C THR A 64 1.27 2.19 27.55
N ARG A 65 2.40 1.54 27.24
CA ARG A 65 3.23 0.82 28.20
C ARG A 65 3.69 1.74 29.33
N LYS A 66 4.09 2.98 29.02
CA LYS A 66 4.57 3.94 30.03
C LYS A 66 3.49 4.36 31.02
N VAL A 67 2.24 4.44 30.59
CA VAL A 67 1.10 4.87 31.42
C VAL A 67 0.48 3.69 32.18
N PHE A 68 0.34 2.53 31.54
CA PHE A 68 -0.43 1.40 32.08
C PHE A 68 0.43 0.29 32.71
N THR A 69 1.77 0.31 32.60
CA THR A 69 2.61 -0.75 33.15
C THR A 69 2.96 -0.52 34.63
N PRO A 70 2.55 -1.41 35.55
CA PRO A 70 2.95 -1.33 36.96
C PRO A 70 4.44 -1.62 37.14
N LYS A 71 5.06 -1.02 38.18
CA LYS A 71 6.52 -0.98 38.40
C LYS A 71 7.21 -2.36 38.37
N HIS A 72 6.51 -3.43 38.75
CA HIS A 72 7.03 -4.80 38.80
C HIS A 72 7.14 -5.49 37.42
N MET A 73 6.38 -5.04 36.41
CA MET A 73 6.38 -5.60 35.05
C MET A 73 7.24 -4.82 34.05
N LYS A 74 7.90 -3.74 34.49
CA LYS A 74 8.67 -2.87 33.59
C LYS A 74 9.78 -3.61 32.84
N ASN A 75 10.44 -4.57 33.48
CA ASN A 75 11.52 -5.33 32.87
C ASN A 75 10.99 -6.27 31.77
N ASP A 76 9.88 -6.98 32.02
CA ASP A 76 9.29 -7.89 31.04
C ASP A 76 8.75 -7.15 29.81
N VAL A 77 8.11 -5.99 30.03
CA VAL A 77 7.55 -5.17 28.96
C VAL A 77 8.64 -4.53 28.09
N SER A 78 9.80 -4.20 28.66
CA SER A 78 10.94 -3.65 27.92
C SER A 78 11.62 -4.67 26.99
N GLN A 79 11.43 -5.96 27.23
CA GLN A 79 11.98 -7.04 26.41
C GLN A 79 11.02 -7.48 25.28
N MET A 80 9.79 -6.96 25.26
CA MET A 80 8.81 -7.29 24.23
C MET A 80 9.13 -6.55 22.92
N ARG A 81 9.26 -7.32 21.84
CA ARG A 81 9.47 -6.80 20.47
C ARG A 81 8.44 -5.74 20.11
N LEU A 82 8.91 -4.72 19.41
CA LEU A 82 8.07 -3.63 18.94
C LEU A 82 7.29 -4.05 17.68
N PRO A 83 6.07 -3.53 17.48
CA PRO A 83 5.28 -3.80 16.27
C PRO A 83 6.05 -3.57 14.96
N SER A 84 6.90 -2.54 14.89
CA SER A 84 7.71 -2.26 13.69
C SER A 84 8.76 -3.34 13.40
N GLU A 85 9.32 -3.98 14.44
CA GLU A 85 10.33 -5.04 14.31
C GLU A 85 9.70 -6.34 13.82
N VAL A 86 8.46 -6.60 14.20
CA VAL A 86 7.69 -7.78 13.76
C VAL A 86 7.19 -7.59 12.32
N PHE A 87 6.79 -6.38 11.95
CA PHE A 87 6.25 -6.05 10.63
C PHE A 87 7.26 -5.32 9.74
N SER A 88 8.43 -5.92 9.49
CA SER A 88 9.46 -5.39 8.60
C SER A 88 9.21 -5.70 7.11
N PHE A 89 7.96 -5.57 6.65
CA PHE A 89 7.63 -5.78 5.23
C PHE A 89 8.19 -4.64 4.35
N PRO A 90 8.71 -4.95 3.15
CA PRO A 90 9.20 -3.94 2.22
C PRO A 90 8.03 -3.12 1.64
N HIS A 91 7.70 -2.00 2.30
CA HIS A 91 6.60 -1.10 1.92
C HIS A 91 6.92 -0.22 0.69
N LYS A 92 8.19 0.19 0.52
CA LYS A 92 8.65 1.05 -0.59
C LYS A 92 8.26 0.53 -1.99
N PRO A 93 8.49 -0.75 -2.35
CA PRO A 93 8.10 -1.26 -3.67
C PRO A 93 6.58 -1.32 -3.87
N ILE A 94 5.79 -1.60 -2.82
CA ILE A 94 4.32 -1.67 -2.90
C ILE A 94 3.75 -0.28 -3.18
N ILE A 95 4.21 0.73 -2.43
CA ILE A 95 3.81 2.13 -2.62
C ILE A 95 4.20 2.62 -4.02
N ALA A 96 5.42 2.33 -4.48
CA ALA A 96 5.87 2.73 -5.81
C ALA A 96 5.04 2.08 -6.94
N LEU A 97 4.61 0.83 -6.75
CA LEU A 97 3.77 0.12 -7.71
C LEU A 97 2.35 0.68 -7.76
N GLY A 98 1.76 0.99 -6.60
CA GLY A 98 0.46 1.65 -6.53
C GLY A 98 0.48 3.07 -7.13
N LEU A 99 1.48 3.88 -6.78
CA LEU A 99 1.65 5.25 -7.30
C LEU A 99 1.86 5.28 -8.81
N SER A 100 2.65 4.36 -9.36
CA SER A 100 2.84 4.28 -10.82
C SER A 100 1.56 3.89 -11.54
N SER A 101 0.74 3.00 -10.97
CA SER A 101 -0.60 2.69 -11.50
C SER A 101 -1.54 3.90 -11.45
N LEU A 102 -1.54 4.65 -10.34
CA LEU A 102 -2.33 5.89 -10.21
C LEU A 102 -1.86 6.97 -11.19
N PHE A 103 -0.54 7.08 -11.43
CA PHE A 103 0.00 8.01 -12.41
C PHE A 103 -0.48 7.70 -13.83
N CYS A 104 -0.50 6.41 -14.22
CA CYS A 104 -1.09 5.98 -15.48
C CYS A 104 -2.59 6.30 -15.58
N MET A 105 -3.33 6.19 -14.47
CA MET A 105 -4.74 6.59 -14.41
C MET A 105 -4.90 8.11 -14.60
N CYS A 106 -4.07 8.93 -13.97
CA CYS A 106 -4.08 10.39 -14.16
C CYS A 106 -3.83 10.79 -15.62
N ILE A 107 -2.87 10.14 -16.29
CA ILE A 107 -2.61 10.37 -17.72
C ILE A 107 -3.84 10.01 -18.57
N ALA A 108 -4.45 8.85 -18.30
CA ALA A 108 -5.64 8.42 -19.03
C ALA A 108 -6.83 9.36 -18.81
N LEU A 109 -6.99 9.89 -17.60
CA LEU A 109 -8.04 10.85 -17.27
C LEU A 109 -7.80 12.21 -17.95
N PHE A 110 -6.54 12.66 -18.01
CA PHE A 110 -6.18 13.88 -18.75
C PHE A 110 -6.50 13.75 -20.25
N ILE A 111 -6.19 12.60 -20.87
CA ILE A 111 -6.53 12.32 -22.27
C ILE A 111 -8.05 12.27 -22.48
N TYR A 112 -8.81 11.76 -21.51
CA TYR A 112 -10.27 11.68 -21.61
C TYR A 112 -10.95 13.06 -21.61
N TYR A 113 -10.38 14.03 -20.89
CA TYR A 113 -10.94 15.38 -20.72
C TYR A 113 -10.33 16.45 -21.64
N SER A 114 -9.29 16.10 -22.41
CA SER A 114 -8.62 16.99 -23.37
C SER A 114 -9.20 16.83 -24.76
#